data_AF-A0A7Z9UC98-F1
#
_entry.id   AF-A0A7Z9UC98-F1
#
_cell.length_a   1.000
_cell.length_b   1.000
_cell.length_c   1.000
_cell.angle_alpha   90.00
_cell.angle_beta   90.00
_cell.angle_gamma   90.00
#
_symmetry.space_group_name_H-M   'P 1'
#
loop_
_entity.id
_entity.type
_entity.pdbx_description
1 polymer ?
#
loop_
_entity_poly.entity_id
_entity_poly.type
_entity_poly.pdbx_seq_one_letter_code
_entity_poly.pdbx_strand_id
1 'polypeptide(L)'
;MEFTGTPAFTKFYVTVFDSEGRKFESEELTESRWLVPAGVLQPGETYEFLLEGRTESGRPEFVEDRHVTVLGEVDSKAVQEAILDLESDESSAAKMELLAIFLEKQLDAHALELMNQVPDIVESDEFLNQSKKGLEETLEYVTKK
;
A
#
# COMPACT_ATOMS: atom_id res chain seq x y z
N MET A 1 20.26 1.89 -36.58
CA MET A 1 20.67 2.54 -35.33
C MET A 1 19.75 2.00 -34.27
N GLU A 2 20.16 0.93 -33.60
CA GLU A 2 19.36 0.30 -32.54
C GLU A 2 19.59 1.08 -31.25
N PHE A 3 18.51 1.56 -30.63
CA PHE A 3 18.51 2.06 -29.27
C PHE A 3 18.04 0.92 -28.36
N THR A 4 19.00 0.25 -27.73
CA THR A 4 18.74 -0.67 -26.61
C THR A 4 19.34 -0.05 -25.35
N GLY A 5 18.71 1.03 -24.89
CA GLY A 5 18.96 1.55 -23.54
C GLY A 5 17.82 1.10 -22.65
N THR A 6 17.88 -0.12 -22.13
CA THR A 6 17.03 -0.50 -20.99
C THR A 6 17.38 0.50 -19.86
N PRO A 7 16.43 1.23 -19.26
CA PRO A 7 16.74 2.06 -18.11
C PRO A 7 17.13 1.10 -16.98
N ALA A 8 18.42 1.00 -16.69
CA ALA A 8 18.97 0.09 -15.71
C ALA A 8 19.18 0.87 -14.40
N PHE A 9 18.09 1.16 -13.69
CA PHE A 9 18.23 1.39 -12.26
C PHE A 9 18.81 0.12 -11.64
N THR A 10 19.93 0.26 -10.93
CA THR A 10 20.65 -0.87 -10.33
C THR A 10 20.53 -0.88 -8.81
N LYS A 11 20.00 0.20 -8.23
CA LYS A 11 19.99 0.40 -6.78
C LYS A 11 18.62 0.85 -6.31
N PHE A 12 18.13 0.25 -5.23
CA PHE A 12 16.85 0.58 -4.64
C PHE A 12 17.03 1.13 -3.23
N TYR A 13 16.23 2.12 -2.86
CA TYR A 13 16.20 2.72 -1.55
C TYR A 13 14.75 2.93 -1.13
N VAL A 14 14.44 2.76 0.14
CA VAL A 14 13.15 3.15 0.72
C VAL A 14 13.38 4.29 1.68
N THR A 15 12.66 5.39 1.49
CA THR A 15 12.63 6.51 2.43
C THR A 15 11.27 6.56 3.10
N VAL A 16 11.25 6.59 4.43
CA VAL A 16 10.04 6.75 5.24
C VAL A 16 9.99 8.18 5.75
N PHE A 17 8.91 8.90 5.44
CA PHE A 17 8.63 10.24 5.97
C PHE A 17 7.51 10.13 7.01
N ASP A 18 7.69 10.80 8.15
CA ASP A 18 6.59 11.00 9.08
C ASP A 18 5.78 12.26 8.77
N SER A 19 4.70 12.47 9.52
CA SER A 19 3.81 13.62 9.41
C SER A 19 4.50 14.97 9.66
N GLU A 20 5.65 14.98 10.34
CA GLU A 20 6.48 16.16 10.59
C GLU A 20 7.57 16.36 9.50
N GLY A 21 7.62 15.49 8.50
CA GLY A 21 8.60 15.53 7.40
C GLY A 21 9.99 15.01 7.80
N ARG A 22 10.16 14.38 8.96
CA ARG A 22 11.41 13.69 9.31
C ARG A 22 11.50 12.44 8.45
N LYS A 23 12.70 12.21 7.91
CA LYS A 23 12.96 11.09 7.01
C LYS A 23 13.88 10.04 7.62
N PHE A 24 13.58 8.79 7.33
CA PHE A 24 14.45 7.64 7.56
C PHE A 24 14.68 6.94 6.21
N GLU A 25 15.92 6.96 5.70
CA GLU A 25 16.28 6.30 4.45
C GLU A 25 16.96 4.95 4.75
N SER A 26 16.60 3.91 4.00
CA SER A 26 17.24 2.61 4.09
C SER A 26 18.66 2.64 3.53
N GLU A 27 19.46 1.63 3.85
CA GLU A 27 20.63 1.31 3.03
C GLU A 27 20.18 0.78 1.65
N GLU A 28 21.13 0.60 0.73
CA GLU A 28 20.86 0.03 -0.61
C GLU A 28 20.20 -1.35 -0.47
N LEU A 29 19.00 -1.49 -1.02
CA LEU A 29 18.24 -2.73 -0.94
C LEU A 29 18.81 -3.76 -1.91
N THR A 30 19.34 -4.84 -1.35
CA THR A 30 19.88 -5.99 -2.09
C THR A 30 18.88 -7.15 -2.18
N GLU A 31 17.79 -7.08 -1.41
CA GLU A 31 16.75 -8.10 -1.32
C GLU A 31 15.39 -7.52 -1.75
N SER A 32 14.47 -8.40 -2.15
CA SER A 32 13.10 -8.02 -2.53
C SER A 32 12.22 -7.63 -1.35
N ARG A 33 12.70 -7.85 -0.11
CA ARG A 33 11.99 -7.54 1.12
C ARG A 33 12.92 -6.74 2.03
N TRP A 34 12.38 -5.70 2.64
CA TRP A 34 13.06 -4.92 3.64
C TRP A 34 12.18 -4.78 4.88
N LEU A 35 12.80 -4.85 6.06
CA LEU A 35 12.12 -4.68 7.34
C LEU A 35 12.48 -3.32 7.92
N VAL A 36 11.46 -2.52 8.22
CA VAL A 36 11.63 -1.23 8.88
C VAL A 36 12.16 -1.47 10.29
N PRO A 37 13.27 -0.81 10.71
CA PRO A 37 13.80 -0.98 12.05
C PRO A 37 12.81 -0.61 13.15
N ALA A 38 12.86 -1.34 14.26
CA ALA A 38 12.04 -1.04 15.42
C ALA A 38 12.30 0.39 15.93
N GLY A 39 11.23 1.11 16.24
CA GLY A 39 11.29 2.50 16.73
C GLY A 39 11.27 3.58 15.66
N VAL A 40 11.37 3.23 14.37
CA VAL A 40 11.14 4.18 13.25
C VAL A 40 9.65 4.51 13.13
N LEU A 41 8.79 3.50 13.31
CA LEU A 41 7.35 3.63 13.23
C LEU A 41 6.72 3.65 14.62
N GLN A 42 5.74 4.52 14.82
CA GLN A 42 4.96 4.65 16.04
C GLN A 42 3.49 4.32 15.78
N PRO A 43 2.82 3.61 16.71
CA PRO A 43 1.40 3.33 16.57
C PRO A 43 0.55 4.62 16.59
N GLY A 44 -0.48 4.66 15.74
CA GLY A 44 -1.38 5.80 15.56
C GLY A 44 -0.92 6.82 14.52
N GLU A 45 0.31 6.69 14.00
CA GLU A 45 0.89 7.62 13.04
C GLU A 45 0.78 7.11 11.59
N THR A 46 0.67 8.05 10.66
CA THR A 46 0.70 7.81 9.21
C THR A 46 2.05 8.26 8.65
N TYR A 47 2.62 7.41 7.79
CA TYR A 47 3.92 7.62 7.16
C TYR A 47 3.81 7.53 5.65
N GLU A 48 4.62 8.30 4.94
CA GLU A 48 4.82 8.19 3.49
C GLU A 48 6.09 7.35 3.23
N PHE A 49 5.93 6.24 2.52
CA PHE A 49 7.00 5.35 2.09
C PHE A 49 7.32 5.62 0.62
N LEU A 50 8.53 6.07 0.35
CA LEU A 50 9.03 6.36 -0.98
C LEU A 50 10.04 5.29 -1.40
N LEU A 51 9.68 4.43 -2.35
CA LEU A 51 10.60 3.51 -3.01
C LEU A 51 11.23 4.19 -4.22
N GLU A 52 12.55 4.37 -4.19
CA GLU A 52 13.30 4.99 -5.28
C GLU A 52 14.24 3.99 -5.96
N GLY A 53 14.14 3.88 -7.28
CA GLY A 53 15.12 3.22 -8.14
C GLY A 53 16.12 4.24 -8.68
N ARG A 54 17.40 4.07 -8.35
CA ARG A 54 18.50 4.96 -8.73
C ARG A 54 19.48 4.28 -9.70
N THR A 55 20.08 5.06 -10.58
CA THR A 55 21.20 4.64 -11.43
C THR A 55 22.48 4.44 -10.61
N GLU A 56 23.53 3.86 -11.20
CA GLU A 56 24.86 3.81 -10.55
C GLU A 56 25.42 5.19 -10.21
N SER A 57 25.05 6.23 -10.97
CA SER A 57 25.42 7.62 -10.70
C SER A 57 24.57 8.29 -9.61
N GLY A 58 23.60 7.55 -9.02
CA GLY A 58 22.74 8.03 -7.95
C GLY A 58 21.56 8.88 -8.41
N ARG A 59 21.29 8.96 -9.72
CA ARG A 59 20.13 9.69 -10.24
C ARG A 59 18.86 8.87 -10.05
N PRO A 60 17.76 9.43 -9.49
CA PRO A 60 16.48 8.74 -9.45
C PRO A 60 15.90 8.61 -10.86
N GLU A 61 15.52 7.39 -11.24
CA GLU A 61 14.81 7.08 -12.49
C GLU A 61 13.42 6.48 -12.26
N PHE A 62 13.18 5.98 -11.05
CA PHE A 62 11.91 5.42 -10.63
C PHE A 62 11.59 5.88 -9.21
N VAL A 63 10.32 6.22 -8.97
CA VAL A 63 9.79 6.62 -7.67
C VAL A 63 8.37 6.08 -7.54
N GLU A 64 8.08 5.39 -6.44
CA GLU A 64 6.73 5.01 -6.00
C GLU A 64 6.56 5.45 -4.56
N ASP A 65 5.47 6.15 -4.26
CA ASP A 65 5.09 6.53 -2.92
C ASP A 65 3.87 5.71 -2.42
N ARG A 66 3.84 5.45 -1.12
CA ARG A 66 2.72 4.79 -0.43
C ARG A 66 2.50 5.40 0.94
N HIS A 67 1.25 5.65 1.28
CA HIS A 67 0.88 6.06 2.63
C HIS A 67 0.57 4.80 3.46
N VAL A 68 1.12 4.73 4.67
CA VAL A 68 0.93 3.59 5.58
C VAL A 68 0.62 4.12 6.96
N THR A 69 -0.54 3.73 7.49
CA THR A 69 -0.95 4.05 8.86
C THR A 69 -0.65 2.87 9.77
N VAL A 70 0.13 3.10 10.83
CA VAL A 70 0.43 2.06 11.82
C VAL A 70 -0.67 2.05 12.86
N LEU A 71 -1.40 0.95 12.96
CA LEU A 71 -2.51 0.84 13.91
C LEU A 71 -1.99 0.74 15.36
N GLY A 72 -2.69 1.40 16.28
CA GLY A 72 -2.54 1.18 17.73
C GLY A 72 -2.88 -0.25 18.12
N GLU A 73 -2.40 -0.74 19.27
CA GLU A 73 -2.70 -2.11 19.71
C GLU A 73 -4.21 -2.34 19.92
N VAL A 74 -4.91 -1.34 20.46
CA VAL A 74 -6.36 -1.38 20.68
C VAL A 74 -7.10 -1.38 19.35
N ASP A 75 -6.74 -0.47 18.45
CA ASP A 75 -7.38 -0.37 17.13
C ASP A 75 -7.07 -1.60 16.27
N SER A 76 -5.86 -2.14 16.34
CA SER A 76 -5.49 -3.37 15.64
C SER A 76 -6.31 -4.57 16.10
N LYS A 77 -6.60 -4.69 17.41
CA LYS A 77 -7.46 -5.76 17.92
C LYS A 77 -8.91 -5.54 17.55
N ALA A 78 -9.43 -4.32 17.69
CA ALA A 78 -10.80 -3.99 17.31
C ALA A 78 -11.05 -4.21 15.81
N VAL A 79 -10.08 -3.82 14.96
CA VAL A 79 -10.11 -4.09 13.52
C VAL A 79 -10.07 -5.59 13.26
N GLN A 80 -9.18 -6.36 13.91
CA GLN A 80 -9.15 -7.81 13.75
C GLN A 80 -10.45 -8.50 14.19
N GLU A 81 -11.03 -8.10 15.31
CA GLU A 81 -12.29 -8.65 15.80
C GLU A 81 -13.47 -8.28 14.88
N ALA A 82 -13.54 -7.03 14.41
CA ALA A 82 -14.55 -6.60 13.45
C ALA A 82 -14.41 -7.30 12.08
N ILE A 83 -13.19 -7.52 11.61
CA ILE A 83 -12.91 -8.30 10.39
C ILE A 83 -13.44 -9.73 10.57
N LEU A 84 -13.10 -10.41 11.67
CA LEU A 84 -13.51 -11.79 11.90
C LEU A 84 -15.03 -11.98 11.97
N ASP A 85 -15.75 -11.01 12.54
CA ASP A 85 -17.21 -11.04 12.62
C ASP A 85 -17.84 -10.81 11.23
N LEU A 86 -17.37 -9.79 10.50
CA LEU A 86 -17.90 -9.40 9.19
C LEU A 86 -17.52 -10.35 8.04
N GLU A 87 -16.33 -10.97 8.06
CA GLU A 87 -15.93 -11.98 7.07
C GLU A 87 -16.76 -13.27 7.16
N SER A 88 -17.36 -13.54 8.33
CA SER A 88 -18.24 -14.69 8.52
C SER A 88 -19.66 -14.48 7.95
N ASP A 89 -20.02 -13.24 7.61
CA ASP A 89 -21.31 -12.85 7.06
C ASP A 89 -21.22 -12.67 5.53
N GLU A 90 -21.93 -13.51 4.77
CA GLU A 90 -21.92 -13.44 3.30
C GLU A 90 -22.72 -12.25 2.72
N SER A 91 -23.39 -11.44 3.55
CA SER A 91 -24.22 -10.34 3.08
C SER A 91 -23.41 -9.19 2.48
N SER A 92 -23.95 -8.57 1.43
CA SER A 92 -23.32 -7.41 0.80
C SER A 92 -23.18 -6.22 1.75
N ALA A 93 -24.06 -6.07 2.75
CA ALA A 93 -23.98 -5.00 3.73
C ALA A 93 -22.75 -5.13 4.63
N ALA A 94 -22.51 -6.33 5.18
CA ALA A 94 -21.33 -6.62 5.98
C ALA A 94 -20.03 -6.43 5.18
N LYS A 95 -20.02 -6.88 3.92
CA LYS A 95 -18.90 -6.63 3.00
C LYS A 95 -18.67 -5.13 2.77
N MET A 96 -19.71 -4.34 2.56
CA MET A 96 -19.56 -2.89 2.37
C MET A 96 -19.04 -2.18 3.63
N GLU A 97 -19.45 -2.61 4.82
CA GLU A 97 -18.88 -2.10 6.09
C GLU A 97 -17.41 -2.45 6.22
N LEU A 98 -17.04 -3.69 5.88
CA LEU A 98 -15.65 -4.14 5.87
C LEU A 98 -14.81 -3.38 4.84
N LEU A 99 -15.37 -3.07 3.66
CA LEU A 99 -14.73 -2.24 2.64
C LEU A 99 -14.42 -0.83 3.17
N ALA A 100 -15.39 -0.22 3.86
CA ALA A 100 -15.23 1.11 4.42
C ALA A 100 -14.09 1.12 5.46
N ILE A 101 -14.01 0.10 6.32
CA ILE A 101 -12.91 -0.07 7.27
C ILE A 101 -11.57 -0.19 6.54
N PHE A 102 -11.47 -1.04 5.52
CA PHE A 102 -10.22 -1.25 4.79
C PHE A 102 -9.76 0.01 4.04
N LEU A 103 -10.68 0.73 3.39
CA LEU A 103 -10.36 2.00 2.73
C LEU A 103 -9.95 3.08 3.74
N GLU A 104 -10.65 3.19 4.87
CA GLU A 104 -10.31 4.14 5.93
C GLU A 104 -8.92 3.86 6.52
N LYS A 105 -8.56 2.58 6.67
CA LYS A 105 -7.27 2.15 7.23
C LYS A 105 -6.17 1.95 6.18
N GLN A 106 -6.42 2.27 4.91
CA GLN A 106 -5.45 2.10 3.79
C GLN A 106 -4.94 0.66 3.64
N LEU A 107 -5.83 -0.32 3.81
CA LEU A 107 -5.55 -1.75 3.67
C LEU A 107 -5.86 -2.22 2.24
N ASP A 108 -5.13 -1.65 1.28
CA ASP A 108 -5.41 -1.70 -0.16
C ASP A 108 -5.65 -3.10 -0.74
N ALA A 109 -4.85 -4.10 -0.35
CA ALA A 109 -4.99 -5.46 -0.85
C ALA A 109 -6.31 -6.13 -0.42
N HIS A 110 -6.71 -5.93 0.84
CA HIS A 110 -7.95 -6.49 1.38
C HIS A 110 -9.17 -5.71 0.87
N ALA A 111 -9.05 -4.39 0.72
CA ALA A 111 -10.06 -3.57 0.07
C ALA A 111 -10.34 -4.06 -1.37
N LEU A 112 -9.28 -4.32 -2.15
CA LEU A 112 -9.41 -4.82 -3.52
C LEU A 112 -10.04 -6.22 -3.58
N GLU A 113 -9.58 -7.15 -2.73
CA GLU A 113 -10.17 -8.50 -2.64
C GLU A 113 -11.68 -8.41 -2.39
N LEU A 114 -12.08 -7.56 -1.46
CA LEU A 114 -13.48 -7.44 -1.09
C LEU A 114 -14.32 -6.73 -2.17
N MET A 115 -13.78 -5.72 -2.84
CA MET A 115 -14.41 -5.12 -4.03
C MET A 115 -14.64 -6.14 -5.15
N ASN A 116 -13.77 -7.14 -5.30
CA ASN A 116 -13.94 -8.21 -6.27
C ASN A 116 -15.04 -9.21 -5.91
N GLN A 117 -15.45 -9.28 -4.64
CA GLN A 117 -16.54 -10.13 -4.18
C GLN A 117 -17.93 -9.49 -4.33
N VAL A 118 -18.01 -8.17 -4.53
CA VAL A 118 -19.26 -7.42 -4.73
C VAL A 118 -19.26 -6.59 -6.04
N PRO A 119 -19.02 -7.23 -7.20
CA PRO A 119 -18.79 -6.51 -8.46
C PRO A 119 -20.00 -5.66 -8.88
N ASP A 120 -21.22 -6.13 -8.70
CA ASP A 120 -22.43 -5.40 -9.10
C ASP A 120 -22.58 -4.04 -8.38
N ILE A 121 -22.16 -3.96 -7.11
CA ILE A 121 -22.19 -2.73 -6.31
C ILE A 121 -21.04 -1.82 -6.74
N VAL A 122 -19.84 -2.38 -6.89
CA VAL A 122 -18.64 -1.61 -7.25
C VAL A 122 -18.75 -1.02 -8.66
N GLU A 123 -19.32 -1.74 -9.62
CA GLU A 123 -19.49 -1.26 -11.00
C GLU A 123 -20.59 -0.20 -11.12
N SER A 124 -21.59 -0.22 -10.23
CA SER A 124 -22.69 0.74 -10.24
C SER A 124 -22.39 2.04 -9.50
N ASP A 125 -21.39 2.07 -8.62
CA ASP A 125 -20.92 3.26 -7.91
C ASP A 125 -19.63 3.80 -8.54
N GLU A 126 -19.65 5.06 -9.00
CA GLU A 126 -18.51 5.67 -9.69
C GLU A 126 -17.27 5.82 -8.79
N PHE A 127 -17.47 6.13 -7.50
CA PHE A 127 -16.37 6.27 -6.54
C PHE A 127 -15.71 4.93 -6.27
N LEU A 128 -16.49 3.87 -6.05
CA LEU A 128 -15.96 2.52 -5.82
C LEU A 128 -15.26 1.98 -7.06
N ASN A 129 -15.81 2.20 -8.25
CA ASN A 129 -15.19 1.78 -9.51
C ASN A 129 -13.84 2.48 -9.75
N GLN A 130 -13.77 3.79 -9.52
CA GLN A 130 -12.51 4.54 -9.61
C GLN A 130 -11.51 4.08 -8.55
N SER A 131 -11.97 3.88 -7.31
CA SER A 131 -11.13 3.38 -6.22
C SER A 131 -10.58 1.99 -6.54
N LYS A 132 -11.40 1.08 -7.07
CA LYS A 132 -10.97 -0.26 -7.50
C LYS A 132 -9.86 -0.18 -8.54
N LYS A 133 -10.01 0.64 -9.58
CA LYS A 133 -8.98 0.81 -10.61
C LYS A 133 -7.67 1.37 -10.03
N GLY A 134 -7.76 2.37 -9.15
CA GLY A 134 -6.59 2.91 -8.46
C GLY A 134 -5.88 1.86 -7.62
N LEU A 135 -6.62 1.02 -6.90
CA LEU A 135 -6.09 -0.10 -6.12
C LEU A 135 -5.46 -1.18 -7.02
N GLU A 136 -6.11 -1.54 -8.13
CA GLU A 136 -5.59 -2.50 -9.11
C GLU A 136 -4.27 -2.01 -9.72
N GLU A 137 -4.20 -0.76 -10.16
CA GLU A 137 -2.96 -0.16 -10.69
C GLU A 137 -1.84 -0.15 -9.64
N THR A 138 -2.17 0.22 -8.41
CA THR A 138 -1.25 0.26 -7.27
C THR A 138 -0.71 -1.13 -6.92
N LEU A 139 -1.54 -2.17 -6.94
CA LEU A 139 -1.16 -3.53 -6.57
C LEU A 139 -0.55 -4.33 -7.72
N GLU A 140 -0.95 -4.07 -8.97
CA GLU A 140 -0.35 -4.66 -10.16
C GLU A 140 1.11 -4.16 -10.34
N TYR A 141 1.39 -2.92 -9.94
CA TYR A 141 2.75 -2.39 -9.89
C TYR A 141 3.66 -3.17 -8.93
N VAL A 142 3.12 -3.63 -7.79
CA VAL A 142 3.88 -4.42 -6.80
C VAL A 142 4.13 -5.87 -7.23
N THR A 143 3.25 -6.43 -8.07
CA THR A 143 3.33 -7.84 -8.51
C THR A 143 4.02 -8.03 -9.86
N LYS A 144 4.10 -7.01 -10.71
CA LYS A 144 4.96 -7.02 -11.92
C LYS A 144 6.43 -6.74 -11.54
N LYS A 145 7.09 -7.74 -10.95
CA LYS A 145 8.56 -7.88 -10.95
C LYS A 145 8.97 -9.17 -11.64
#